data_AF-A0A0B7A9W2-F1
#
_entry.id   AF-A0A0B7A9W2-F1
#
_cell.length_a   1.000
_cell.length_b   1.000
_cell.length_c   1.000
_cell.angle_alpha   90.00
_cell.angle_beta   90.00
_cell.angle_gamma   90.00
#
_symmetry.space_group_name_H-M   'P 1'
#
loop_
_entity.id
_entity.type
_entity.pdbx_description
1 polymer ?
#
loop_
_entity_poly.entity_id
_entity_poly.type
_entity_poly.pdbx_seq_one_letter_code
_entity_poly.pdbx_strand_id
1 'polypeptide(L)'
;EVPLNGWIGDNNHGCSMVDACSVGKGSNEASERDWYNFYERNFNKYFYNVKVPLPIFTHASMFVKYANSYPALVTWIRDKLQEHEDVWFVTPTQVIEWMRNPLSNEDMITQNWGC
;
A
#
# COMPACT_ATOMS: atom_id res chain seq x y z
N GLU A 1 1.30 -18.97 -3.12
CA GLU A 1 0.57 -18.27 -2.04
C GLU A 1 0.90 -16.79 -2.14
N VAL A 2 -0.08 -15.89 -1.95
CA VAL A 2 0.17 -14.45 -1.81
C VAL A 2 -0.06 -14.11 -0.34
N PRO A 3 0.99 -13.97 0.48
CA PRO A 3 0.84 -13.78 1.91
C PRO A 3 0.21 -12.43 2.25
N LEU A 4 -0.65 -12.40 3.27
CA LEU A 4 -1.22 -11.17 3.82
C LEU A 4 -0.24 -10.52 4.80
N ASN A 5 0.87 -10.00 4.29
CA ASN A 5 1.87 -9.31 5.12
C ASN A 5 1.20 -8.16 5.90
N GLY A 6 1.35 -8.19 7.22
CA GLY A 6 0.64 -7.30 8.12
C GLY A 6 1.14 -5.85 8.06
N TRP A 7 0.21 -4.93 8.26
CA TRP A 7 0.43 -3.52 8.54
C TRP A 7 0.56 -3.28 10.04
N ILE A 8 1.17 -2.17 10.43
CA ILE A 8 1.24 -1.73 11.83
C ILE A 8 0.41 -0.47 12.04
N GLY A 9 -0.66 -0.59 12.84
CA GLY A 9 -1.51 0.51 13.25
C GLY A 9 -0.85 1.46 14.25
N ASP A 10 -1.51 2.58 14.57
CA ASP A 10 -1.02 3.60 15.52
C ASP A 10 -0.90 3.07 16.95
N ASN A 11 -1.65 2.02 17.28
CA ASN A 11 -1.56 1.28 18.53
C ASN A 11 -0.41 0.25 18.55
N ASN A 12 0.45 0.25 17.53
CA ASN A 12 1.57 -0.67 17.36
C ASN A 12 1.16 -2.17 17.27
N HIS A 13 -0.11 -2.45 16.94
CA HIS A 13 -0.58 -3.80 16.67
C HIS A 13 -0.59 -4.10 15.18
N GLY A 14 -0.32 -5.36 14.85
CA GLY A 14 -0.38 -5.89 13.50
C GLY A 14 -1.82 -6.07 13.01
N CYS A 15 -2.06 -5.78 11.73
CA CYS A 15 -3.34 -5.93 11.06
C CYS A 15 -3.10 -6.46 9.63
N SER A 16 -3.79 -7.53 9.24
CA SER A 16 -3.63 -8.14 7.90
C SER A 16 -4.40 -7.39 6.80
N MET A 17 -5.37 -6.57 7.18
CA MET A 17 -6.17 -5.74 6.30
C MET A 17 -6.15 -4.30 6.81
N VAL A 18 -6.11 -3.33 5.90
CA VAL A 18 -6.00 -1.90 6.23
C VAL A 18 -7.19 -1.40 7.06
N ASP A 19 -8.38 -1.93 6.78
CA ASP A 19 -9.61 -1.60 7.49
C ASP A 19 -9.70 -2.14 8.93
N ALA A 20 -8.82 -3.09 9.28
CA ALA A 20 -8.66 -3.60 10.64
C ALA A 20 -7.59 -2.83 11.46
N CYS A 21 -6.86 -1.92 10.82
CA CYS A 21 -5.81 -1.15 11.48
C CYS A 21 -6.37 0.05 12.26
N SER A 22 -5.76 0.34 13.41
CA SER A 22 -6.00 1.60 14.11
C SER A 22 -5.27 2.74 13.41
N VAL A 23 -5.99 3.71 12.86
CA VAL A 23 -5.45 4.94 12.25
C VAL A 23 -6.11 6.16 12.90
N GLY A 24 -5.34 7.23 13.14
CA GLY A 24 -5.81 8.43 13.84
C GLY A 24 -6.41 8.09 15.21
N LYS A 25 -5.70 7.24 15.99
CA LYS A 25 -6.17 6.69 17.28
C LYS A 25 -7.44 5.82 17.20
N GLY A 26 -7.74 5.25 16.02
CA GLY A 26 -8.90 4.39 15.80
C GLY A 26 -10.22 5.15 15.64
N SER A 27 -10.16 6.48 15.47
CA SER A 27 -11.32 7.33 15.27
C SER A 27 -11.78 7.31 13.81
N ASN A 28 -13.08 7.44 13.58
CA ASN A 28 -13.62 7.69 12.23
C ASN A 28 -13.26 9.09 11.71
N GLU A 29 -12.66 9.93 12.57
CA GLU A 29 -12.29 11.31 12.32
C GLU A 29 -10.79 11.48 11.99
N ALA A 30 -10.07 10.38 11.82
CA ALA A 30 -8.67 10.39 11.38
C ALA A 30 -8.51 11.30 10.15
N SER A 31 -7.58 12.25 10.23
CA SER A 31 -7.35 13.23 9.16
C SER A 31 -6.73 12.56 7.94
N GLU A 32 -6.79 13.23 6.78
CA GLU A 32 -6.09 12.77 5.57
C GLU A 32 -4.59 12.58 5.83
N ARG A 33 -3.99 13.45 6.66
CA ARG A 33 -2.60 13.36 7.08
C ARG A 33 -2.33 12.12 7.94
N ASP A 34 -3.25 11.73 8.81
CA ASP A 34 -3.09 10.52 9.63
C ASP A 34 -3.06 9.27 8.75
N TRP A 35 -3.96 9.21 7.76
CA TRP A 35 -4.00 8.12 6.77
C TRP A 35 -2.77 8.10 5.86
N TYR A 36 -2.34 9.26 5.36
CA TYR A 36 -1.13 9.37 4.55
C TYR A 36 0.10 8.87 5.32
N ASN A 37 0.27 9.35 6.56
CA ASN A 37 1.37 8.92 7.43
C ASN A 37 1.31 7.43 7.76
N PHE A 38 0.10 6.84 7.86
CA PHE A 38 -0.09 5.41 8.03
C PHE A 38 0.42 4.61 6.82
N TYR A 39 0.09 5.03 5.59
CA TYR A 39 0.62 4.38 4.39
C TYR A 39 2.12 4.53 4.29
N GLU A 40 2.61 5.76 4.44
CA GLU A 40 4.01 6.12 4.26
C GLU A 40 4.95 5.40 5.23
N ARG A 41 4.61 5.38 6.52
CA ARG A 41 5.47 4.74 7.53
C ARG A 41 5.56 3.24 7.33
N ASN A 42 4.47 2.59 6.90
CA ASN A 42 4.47 1.15 6.68
C ASN A 42 5.32 0.82 5.46
N PHE A 43 5.08 1.51 4.34
CA PHE A 43 5.86 1.39 3.12
C PHE A 43 7.37 1.53 3.38
N ASN A 44 7.80 2.64 3.99
CA ASN A 44 9.23 2.90 4.22
C ASN A 44 9.86 1.92 5.21
N LYS A 45 9.18 1.62 6.32
CA LYS A 45 9.77 0.86 7.41
C LYS A 45 9.85 -0.63 7.14
N TYR A 46 8.84 -1.20 6.47
CA TYR A 46 8.69 -2.66 6.39
C TYR A 46 8.77 -3.21 4.97
N PHE A 47 8.49 -2.42 3.93
CA PHE A 47 8.32 -2.95 2.57
C PHE A 47 9.39 -2.47 1.59
N TYR A 48 9.65 -1.17 1.53
CA TYR A 48 10.50 -0.57 0.51
C TYR A 48 11.98 -0.98 0.62
N ASN A 49 12.53 -0.99 1.84
CA ASN A 49 13.96 -1.29 2.06
C ASN A 49 14.34 -2.74 1.68
N VAL A 50 13.42 -3.68 1.86
CA VAL A 50 13.63 -5.11 1.60
C VAL A 50 12.95 -5.58 0.32
N LYS A 51 12.33 -4.67 -0.44
CA LYS A 51 11.65 -4.91 -1.73
C LYS A 51 10.65 -6.07 -1.66
N VAL A 52 9.89 -6.15 -0.57
CA VAL A 52 8.81 -7.14 -0.43
C VAL A 52 7.48 -6.52 -0.87
N PRO A 53 6.59 -7.28 -1.57
CA PRO A 53 5.31 -6.76 -1.99
C PRO A 53 4.49 -6.20 -0.81
N LEU A 54 3.92 -5.00 -0.99
CA LEU A 54 3.03 -4.34 -0.04
C LEU A 54 1.57 -4.58 -0.45
N PRO A 55 0.85 -5.52 0.19
CA PRO A 55 -0.55 -5.73 -0.11
C PRO A 55 -1.46 -4.67 0.53
N ILE A 56 -2.34 -4.05 -0.24
CA ILE A 56 -3.38 -3.14 0.25
C ILE A 56 -4.73 -3.86 0.20
N PHE A 57 -4.98 -4.74 1.18
CA PHE A 57 -6.27 -5.42 1.31
C PHE A 57 -7.23 -4.61 2.18
N THR A 58 -8.41 -4.31 1.65
CA THR A 58 -9.46 -3.55 2.34
C THR A 58 -10.83 -3.79 1.71
N HIS A 59 -11.90 -3.47 2.42
CA HIS A 59 -13.25 -3.42 1.87
C HIS A 59 -13.63 -1.99 1.44
N ALA A 60 -14.43 -1.86 0.37
CA ALA A 60 -14.92 -0.56 -0.10
C ALA A 60 -15.67 0.23 1.00
N SER A 61 -16.33 -0.46 1.93
CA SER A 61 -17.00 0.14 3.08
C SER A 61 -16.06 0.91 4.02
N MET A 62 -14.76 0.60 4.02
CA MET A 62 -13.76 1.35 4.78
C MET A 62 -13.72 2.82 4.35
N PHE A 63 -13.75 3.08 3.04
CA PHE A 63 -13.68 4.43 2.50
C PHE A 63 -14.94 5.26 2.82
N VAL A 64 -16.08 4.60 3.03
CA VAL A 64 -17.31 5.24 3.51
C VAL A 64 -17.20 5.55 5.00
N LYS A 65 -16.69 4.60 5.79
CA LYS A 65 -16.54 4.75 7.26
C LYS A 65 -15.50 5.80 7.64
N TYR A 66 -14.40 5.86 6.90
CA TYR A 66 -13.27 6.75 7.10
C TYR A 66 -13.10 7.63 5.86
N ALA A 67 -13.89 8.69 5.74
CA ALA A 67 -13.99 9.48 4.51
C ALA A 67 -12.64 10.04 4.00
N ASN A 68 -11.70 10.32 4.90
CA ASN A 68 -10.37 10.82 4.57
C ASN A 68 -9.37 9.73 4.10
N SER A 69 -9.73 8.45 4.20
CA SER A 69 -8.82 7.34 3.86
C SER A 69 -8.59 7.18 2.36
N TYR A 70 -9.62 7.44 1.54
CA TYR A 70 -9.53 7.38 0.08
C TYR A 70 -8.70 8.52 -0.53
N PRO A 71 -8.96 9.81 -0.24
CA PRO A 71 -8.12 10.88 -0.76
C PRO A 71 -6.66 10.73 -0.33
N ALA A 72 -6.42 10.32 0.93
CA ALA A 72 -5.06 10.02 1.40
C ALA A 72 -4.39 8.90 0.60
N LEU A 73 -5.11 7.81 0.29
CA LEU A 73 -4.59 6.70 -0.50
C LEU A 73 -4.23 7.16 -1.93
N VAL A 74 -5.11 7.91 -2.58
CA VAL A 74 -4.86 8.43 -3.94
C VAL A 74 -3.64 9.36 -3.96
N THR A 75 -3.57 10.31 -3.00
CA THR A 75 -2.42 11.21 -2.85
C THR A 75 -1.13 10.40 -2.63
N TRP A 76 -1.15 9.43 -1.71
CA TRP A 76 0.01 8.59 -1.42
C TRP A 76 0.47 7.76 -2.63
N ILE A 77 -0.45 7.12 -3.37
CA ILE A 77 -0.11 6.36 -4.59
C ILE A 77 0.58 7.27 -5.62
N ARG A 78 0.00 8.44 -5.88
CA ARG A 78 0.55 9.40 -6.83
C ARG A 78 1.96 9.84 -6.41
N ASP A 79 2.14 10.18 -5.14
CA ASP A 79 3.44 10.61 -4.62
C ASP A 79 4.47 9.48 -4.74
N LYS A 80 4.12 8.23 -4.40
CA LYS A 80 5.04 7.09 -4.56
C LYS A 80 5.45 6.85 -6.02
N LEU A 81 4.52 6.98 -6.97
CA LEU A 81 4.80 6.85 -8.40
C LEU A 81 5.68 8.00 -8.94
N GLN A 82 5.61 9.20 -8.33
CA GLN A 82 6.44 10.34 -8.70
C GLN A 82 7.84 10.30 -8.06
N GLU A 83 7.93 9.79 -6.84
CA GLU A 83 9.16 9.76 -6.04
C GLU A 83 10.05 8.55 -6.35
N HIS A 84 9.47 7.46 -6.88
CA HIS A 84 10.18 6.20 -7.08
C HIS A 84 9.97 5.63 -8.49
N GLU A 85 11.05 5.57 -9.27
CA GLU A 85 11.07 4.91 -10.58
C GLU A 85 11.03 3.37 -10.47
N ASP A 86 11.15 2.83 -9.25
CA ASP A 86 11.21 1.40 -8.94
C ASP A 86 9.99 0.88 -8.15
N VAL A 87 8.90 1.65 -8.12
CA VAL A 87 7.64 1.28 -7.45
C VAL A 87 6.53 1.08 -8.47
N TRP A 88 5.82 -0.04 -8.33
CA TRP A 88 4.80 -0.48 -9.27
C TRP A 88 3.51 -0.84 -8.53
N PHE A 89 2.38 -0.27 -8.96
CA PHE A 89 1.06 -0.71 -8.53
C PHE A 89 0.51 -1.70 -9.55
N VAL A 90 0.36 -2.95 -9.12
CA VAL A 90 0.04 -4.09 -9.99
C VAL A 90 -1.01 -4.99 -9.35
N THR A 91 -1.60 -5.85 -10.16
CA THR A 91 -2.53 -6.89 -9.68
C THR A 91 -1.79 -8.04 -8.98
N PRO A 92 -2.46 -8.83 -8.12
CA PRO A 92 -1.85 -10.03 -7.54
C PRO A 92 -1.35 -11.04 -8.58
N THR A 93 -2.05 -11.15 -9.72
CA THR A 93 -1.64 -12.02 -10.84
C THR A 93 -0.29 -11.58 -11.42
N GLN A 94 -0.12 -10.28 -11.67
CA GLN A 94 1.15 -9.73 -12.15
C GLN A 94 2.27 -9.97 -11.13
N VAL A 95 2.04 -9.81 -9.82
CA VAL A 95 3.06 -10.16 -8.81
C VAL A 95 3.51 -11.61 -8.96
N ILE A 96 2.58 -12.55 -9.16
CA ILE A 96 2.90 -13.98 -9.35
C ILE A 96 3.67 -14.20 -10.67
N GLU A 97 3.28 -13.52 -11.74
CA GLU A 97 3.97 -13.59 -13.04
C GLU A 97 5.41 -13.08 -12.92
N TRP A 98 5.64 -11.97 -12.23
CA TRP A 98 6.97 -11.43 -11.99
C TRP A 98 7.79 -12.36 -11.11
N MET A 99 7.21 -12.97 -10.08
CA MET A 99 7.91 -13.96 -9.26
C MET A 99 8.30 -15.22 -10.04
N ARG A 100 7.52 -15.60 -11.06
CA ARG A 100 7.84 -16.73 -11.95
C ARG A 100 8.96 -16.39 -12.94
N ASN A 101 9.00 -15.15 -13.42
CA ASN A 101 9.99 -14.65 -14.35
C ASN A 101 10.34 -13.19 -14.03
N PRO A 102 11.31 -12.94 -13.14
CA PRO A 102 11.63 -11.59 -12.70
C PRO A 102 12.07 -10.70 -13.86
N LEU A 103 11.50 -9.51 -13.91
CA LEU A 103 11.82 -8.46 -14.89
C LEU A 103 12.58 -7.32 -14.21
N SER A 104 13.48 -6.69 -14.95
CA SER A 104 14.09 -5.43 -14.55
C SER A 104 13.06 -4.29 -14.60
N ASN A 105 13.32 -3.17 -13.91
CA ASN A 105 12.42 -2.00 -14.02
C ASN A 105 12.30 -1.51 -15.47
N GLU A 106 13.37 -1.55 -16.27
CA GLU A 106 13.36 -1.16 -17.69
C GLU A 106 12.42 -2.05 -18.53
N ASP A 107 12.45 -3.36 -18.28
CA ASP A 107 11.55 -4.31 -18.95
C ASP A 107 10.09 -4.07 -18.54
N MET A 108 9.85 -3.76 -17.26
CA MET A 108 8.52 -3.47 -16.72
C MET A 108 7.93 -2.19 -17.34
N ILE A 109 8.76 -1.16 -17.58
CA ILE A 109 8.38 0.06 -18.32
C ILE A 109 8.00 -0.31 -19.76
N THR A 110 8.87 -1.05 -20.44
CA THR A 110 8.70 -1.40 -21.87
C THR A 110 7.43 -2.24 -22.10
N GLN A 111 7.09 -3.10 -21.15
CA GLN A 111 5.93 -3.98 -21.21
C GLN A 111 4.66 -3.38 -20.56
N ASN A 112 4.73 -2.13 -20.08
CA ASN A 112 3.62 -1.41 -19.45
C ASN A 112 2.95 -2.18 -18.29
N TRP A 113 3.76 -2.63 -17.33
CA TRP A 113 3.27 -3.43 -16.19
C TRP A 113 2.44 -2.64 -15.16
N GLY A 114 2.62 -1.32 -15.08
CA GLY A 114 1.93 -0.44 -14.13
C GLY A 114 0.59 0.12 -14.64
N CYS A 115 -0.02 0.98 -13.81
CA CYS A 115 -1.18 1.80 -14.16
C CYS A 115 -0.82 3.01 -15.03
#